data_AF-A0AAD8PUL1-F1
#
_entry.id   AF-A0AAD8PUL1-F1
#
_cell.length_a   1.000
_cell.length_b   1.000
_cell.length_c   1.000
_cell.angle_alpha   90.00
_cell.angle_beta   90.00
_cell.angle_gamma   90.00
#
_symmetry.space_group_name_H-M   'P 1'
#
loop_
_entity.id
_entity.type
_entity.pdbx_description
1 polymer ?
#
loop_
_entity_poly.entity_id
_entity_poly.type
_entity_poly.pdbx_seq_one_letter_code
_entity_poly.pdbx_strand_id
1 'polypeptide(L)'
;MQRCDLVNDQTMTTKPNSNAGDPLSTKNHVLQAGASAIQDFAPLKNICAHLNAFHAYASDPSRAVEANHYCGHLNEDVRQCILYDSPEPNARIIGIEYMITPKLYETLEPEERKLWHSHVYEVKSGMLIMPQATLPDAVWEAAENKEMEQVVHLYGKVYHLWQVDKGHRLPLGEPQLMTSFTRPGQLDFDKYVNERDRRFRSDYKRKQEAREHIETPAVHPDADQAWNNHSKEP
;
A
#
# COMPACT_ATOMS: atom_id res chain seq x y z
N MET A 1 -1.04 17.94 -19.50
CA MET A 1 -0.92 18.94 -18.40
C MET A 1 -2.18 18.82 -17.57
N GLN A 2 -2.21 17.85 -16.65
CA GLN A 2 -3.39 17.58 -15.83
C GLN A 2 -3.42 18.64 -14.73
N ARG A 3 -4.34 19.60 -14.87
CA ARG A 3 -4.58 20.62 -13.86
C ARG A 3 -4.99 19.91 -12.57
N CYS A 4 -4.52 20.42 -11.42
CA CYS A 4 -5.25 20.25 -10.18
C CYS A 4 -6.55 21.06 -10.33
N ASP A 5 -7.50 20.54 -11.10
CA ASP A 5 -8.84 21.06 -11.09
C ASP A 5 -9.40 20.74 -9.71
N LEU A 6 -9.75 21.80 -8.98
CA LEU A 6 -10.53 21.73 -7.75
C LEU A 6 -11.79 20.91 -8.07
N VAL A 7 -11.81 19.65 -7.64
CA VAL A 7 -13.02 18.83 -7.67
C VAL A 7 -14.00 19.47 -6.69
N ASN A 8 -14.93 20.25 -7.21
CA ASN A 8 -16.03 20.82 -6.44
C ASN A 8 -17.22 19.86 -6.54
N ASP A 9 -17.41 19.14 -5.43
CA ASP A 9 -18.67 18.66 -4.82
C ASP A 9 -19.64 17.81 -5.68
N GLN A 10 -19.84 16.54 -5.30
CA GLN A 10 -21.13 15.99 -4.82
C GLN A 10 -20.92 14.63 -4.10
N THR A 11 -21.24 14.62 -2.80
CA THR A 11 -21.69 13.46 -1.99
C THR A 11 -20.89 12.15 -2.10
N MET A 12 -19.69 12.13 -1.54
CA MET A 12 -19.24 10.94 -0.79
C MET A 12 -19.23 11.33 0.67
N THR A 13 -19.89 10.53 1.51
CA THR A 13 -19.87 10.71 2.97
C THR A 13 -18.43 10.56 3.45
N THR A 14 -17.69 11.66 3.48
CA THR A 14 -16.36 11.73 4.08
C THR A 14 -16.51 11.32 5.54
N LYS A 15 -15.83 10.24 5.95
CA LYS A 15 -15.71 9.94 7.39
C LYS A 15 -15.21 11.22 8.07
N PRO A 16 -15.83 11.65 9.20
CA PRO A 16 -15.36 12.82 9.92
C PRO A 16 -13.87 12.65 10.22
N ASN A 17 -13.09 13.68 9.90
CA ASN A 17 -11.64 13.67 10.06
C ASN A 17 -11.30 13.43 11.54
N SER A 18 -10.86 12.22 11.87
CA SER A 18 -10.58 11.80 13.25
C SER A 18 -9.26 12.37 13.79
N ASN A 19 -8.51 13.09 12.96
CA ASN A 19 -7.25 13.72 13.31
C ASN A 19 -7.39 14.75 14.44
N ALA A 20 -6.30 14.99 15.16
CA ALA A 20 -6.23 16.05 16.16
C ALA A 20 -6.12 17.44 15.49
N GLY A 21 -6.69 18.46 16.13
CA GLY A 21 -6.63 19.85 15.68
C GLY A 21 -7.91 20.34 14.99
N ASP A 22 -7.91 21.63 14.65
CA ASP A 22 -9.03 22.29 13.96
C ASP A 22 -8.99 22.00 12.44
N PRO A 23 -10.15 22.05 11.76
CA PRO A 23 -10.18 22.03 10.30
C PRO A 23 -9.34 23.15 9.67
N LEU A 24 -8.95 22.98 8.41
CA LEU A 24 -8.29 24.04 7.66
C LEU A 24 -9.19 25.29 7.60
N SER A 25 -8.64 26.42 8.02
CA SER A 25 -9.35 27.70 7.94
C SER A 25 -9.53 28.14 6.49
N THR A 26 -10.56 28.95 6.21
CA THR A 26 -10.76 29.59 4.90
C THR A 26 -9.50 30.35 4.45
N LYS A 27 -8.80 31.00 5.39
CA LYS A 27 -7.53 31.67 5.12
C LYS A 27 -6.49 30.70 4.58
N ASN A 28 -6.32 29.53 5.20
CA ASN A 28 -5.36 28.52 4.74
C ASN A 28 -5.75 27.95 3.38
N HIS A 29 -7.03 27.70 3.12
CA HIS A 29 -7.49 27.26 1.80
C HIS A 29 -7.12 28.25 0.70
N VAL A 30 -7.36 29.55 0.91
CA VAL A 30 -7.02 30.59 -0.07
C VAL A 30 -5.50 30.69 -0.27
N LEU A 31 -4.71 30.66 0.81
CA LEU A 31 -3.25 30.69 0.73
C LEU A 31 -2.69 29.47 -0.01
N GLN A 32 -3.22 28.28 0.27
CA GLN A 32 -2.82 27.04 -0.40
C GLN A 32 -3.18 27.05 -1.89
N ALA A 33 -4.35 27.56 -2.27
CA ALA A 33 -4.74 27.70 -3.68
C ALA A 33 -3.82 28.67 -4.44
N GLY A 34 -3.42 29.78 -3.81
CA GLY A 34 -2.44 30.71 -4.38
C GLY A 34 -1.05 30.07 -4.51
N ALA A 35 -0.62 29.33 -3.49
CA ALA A 35 0.67 28.63 -3.50
C ALA A 35 0.71 27.52 -4.56
N SER A 36 -0.34 26.71 -4.69
CA SER A 36 -0.39 25.59 -5.64
C SER A 36 -0.39 26.05 -7.10
N ALA A 37 -0.81 27.27 -7.37
CA ALA A 37 -0.71 27.87 -8.70
C ALA A 37 0.73 28.25 -9.10
N ILE A 38 1.65 28.38 -8.14
CA ILE A 38 3.01 28.90 -8.34
C ILE A 38 4.07 27.83 -8.07
N GLN A 39 3.87 27.00 -7.05
CA GLN A 39 4.83 25.98 -6.64
C GLN A 39 4.87 24.81 -7.60
N ASP A 40 6.07 24.29 -7.87
CA ASP A 40 6.26 23.10 -8.67
C ASP A 40 6.40 21.85 -7.79
N PHE A 41 5.43 20.96 -7.89
CA PHE A 41 5.43 19.66 -7.20
C PHE A 41 6.04 18.55 -8.05
N ALA A 42 7.14 18.84 -8.76
CA ALA A 42 7.73 17.92 -9.73
C ALA A 42 7.97 16.49 -9.20
N PRO A 43 8.47 16.26 -7.97
CA PRO A 43 8.66 14.90 -7.45
C PRO A 43 7.36 14.10 -7.32
N LEU A 44 6.23 14.75 -6.97
CA LEU A 44 4.94 14.08 -6.83
C LEU A 44 4.35 13.64 -8.18
N LYS A 45 4.79 14.25 -9.29
CA LYS A 45 4.36 13.86 -10.64
C LYS A 45 4.93 12.50 -11.08
N ASN A 46 5.89 11.94 -10.34
CA ASN A 46 6.41 10.60 -10.57
C ASN A 46 5.56 9.48 -9.94
N ILE A 47 4.51 9.83 -9.19
CA ILE A 47 3.55 8.84 -8.70
C ILE A 47 2.67 8.38 -9.87
N CYS A 48 2.79 7.11 -10.24
CA CYS A 48 2.15 6.52 -11.41
C CYS A 48 1.22 5.34 -11.09
N ALA A 49 1.26 4.80 -9.86
CA ALA A 49 0.43 3.67 -9.47
C ALA A 49 -0.23 3.90 -8.10
N HIS A 50 -1.48 3.46 -7.99
CA HIS A 50 -2.20 3.29 -6.73
C HIS A 50 -2.41 1.80 -6.50
N LEU A 51 -1.79 1.26 -5.44
CA LEU A 51 -2.01 -0.11 -4.97
C LEU A 51 -2.74 -0.08 -3.63
N ASN A 52 -3.49 -1.13 -3.33
CA ASN A 52 -4.10 -1.34 -2.03
C ASN A 52 -3.79 -2.76 -1.55
N ALA A 53 -3.23 -2.85 -0.35
CA ALA A 53 -2.80 -4.09 0.28
C ALA A 53 -2.97 -4.01 1.81
N PHE A 54 -2.52 -5.04 2.52
CA PHE A 54 -2.59 -5.12 3.97
C PHE A 54 -1.21 -5.46 4.53
N HIS A 55 -0.80 -4.70 5.54
CA HIS A 55 0.44 -4.92 6.26
C HIS A 55 0.15 -5.53 7.63
N ALA A 56 1.10 -6.32 8.14
CA ALA A 56 1.16 -6.71 9.54
C ALA A 56 2.37 -6.08 10.22
N TYR A 57 2.31 -5.82 11.53
CA TYR A 57 3.49 -5.37 12.28
C TYR A 57 4.49 -6.52 12.38
N ALA A 58 5.75 -6.30 12.01
CA ALA A 58 6.76 -7.37 12.08
C ALA A 58 6.98 -7.87 13.53
N SER A 59 6.81 -6.98 14.52
CA SER A 59 6.91 -7.30 15.95
C SER A 59 5.64 -7.96 16.52
N ASP A 60 4.48 -7.78 15.88
CA ASP A 60 3.19 -8.34 16.28
C ASP A 60 2.31 -8.59 15.03
N PRO A 61 2.51 -9.72 14.34
CA PRO A 61 1.83 -10.00 13.07
C PRO A 61 0.32 -10.24 13.21
N SER A 62 -0.22 -10.27 14.42
CA SER A 62 -1.67 -10.38 14.66
C SER A 62 -2.43 -9.09 14.30
N ARG A 63 -1.72 -7.96 14.23
CA ARG A 63 -2.27 -6.64 13.94
C ARG A 63 -2.11 -6.32 12.47
N ALA A 64 -3.23 -6.18 11.76
CA ALA A 64 -3.29 -5.84 10.35
C ALA A 64 -3.69 -4.37 10.13
N VAL A 65 -3.09 -3.73 9.12
CA VAL A 65 -3.38 -2.36 8.69
C VAL A 65 -3.55 -2.35 7.17
N GLU A 66 -4.71 -1.92 6.69
CA GLU A 66 -4.90 -1.62 5.26
C GLU A 66 -4.05 -0.41 4.88
N ALA A 67 -3.35 -0.50 3.74
CA ALA A 67 -2.53 0.57 3.23
C ALA A 67 -2.84 0.87 1.76
N ASN A 68 -2.91 2.16 1.44
CA ASN A 68 -3.00 2.66 0.07
C ASN A 68 -1.63 3.17 -0.34
N HIS A 69 -1.01 2.50 -1.29
CA HIS A 69 0.33 2.79 -1.76
C HIS A 69 0.22 3.67 -2.99
N TYR A 70 0.84 4.85 -2.93
CA TYR A 70 0.98 5.73 -4.08
C TYR A 70 2.44 5.69 -4.50
N CYS A 71 2.71 4.93 -5.56
CA CYS A 71 4.04 4.50 -5.94
C CYS A 71 4.56 5.25 -7.16
N GLY A 72 5.87 5.51 -7.15
CA GLY A 72 6.63 5.97 -8.30
C GLY A 72 7.86 5.10 -8.52
N HIS A 73 8.28 5.00 -9.78
CA HIS A 73 9.46 4.24 -10.17
C HIS A 73 10.67 5.19 -10.15
N LEU A 74 11.72 4.85 -9.42
CA LEU A 74 12.99 5.58 -9.50
C LEU A 74 13.81 5.11 -10.70
N ASN A 75 13.72 3.82 -10.99
CA ASN A 75 14.28 3.15 -12.17
C ASN A 75 13.61 1.76 -12.30
N GLU A 76 14.09 0.92 -13.21
CA GLU A 76 13.58 -0.44 -13.44
C GLU A 76 13.71 -1.37 -12.21
N ASP A 77 14.70 -1.11 -11.35
CA ASP A 77 15.06 -1.97 -10.22
C ASP A 77 14.51 -1.47 -8.87
N VAL A 78 14.03 -0.22 -8.79
CA VAL A 78 13.63 0.43 -7.52
C VAL A 78 12.33 1.22 -7.67
N ARG A 79 11.37 0.90 -6.82
CA ARG A 79 10.13 1.65 -6.63
C ARG A 79 10.05 2.17 -5.20
N GLN A 80 9.35 3.28 -5.03
CA GLN A 80 9.07 3.85 -3.72
C GLN A 80 7.62 4.31 -3.64
N CYS A 81 7.01 4.17 -2.48
CA CYS A 81 5.61 4.51 -2.28
C CYS A 81 5.42 5.34 -1.02
N ILE A 82 4.51 6.31 -1.10
CA ILE A 82 3.94 6.97 0.07
C ILE A 82 2.68 6.18 0.44
N LEU A 83 2.59 5.78 1.70
CA LEU A 83 1.49 4.97 2.21
C LEU A 83 0.47 5.84 2.93
N TYR A 84 -0.80 5.65 2.62
CA TYR A 84 -1.93 6.32 3.25
C TYR A 84 -2.91 5.32 3.88
N ASP A 85 -3.60 5.75 4.94
CA ASP A 85 -4.61 4.93 5.63
C ASP A 85 -5.95 4.80 4.89
N SER A 86 -6.15 5.61 3.84
CA SER A 86 -7.34 5.60 2.99
C SER A 86 -7.02 6.23 1.63
N PRO A 87 -7.86 6.03 0.60
CA PRO A 87 -7.71 6.72 -0.68
C PRO A 87 -8.34 8.13 -0.70
N GLU A 88 -8.83 8.62 0.44
CA GLU A 88 -9.58 9.88 0.53
C GLU A 88 -8.64 11.11 0.47
N PRO A 89 -9.11 12.28 0.02
CA PRO A 89 -8.28 13.48 -0.11
C PRO A 89 -7.63 13.97 1.20
N ASN A 90 -8.21 13.62 2.35
CA ASN A 90 -7.71 13.99 3.68
C ASN A 90 -7.04 12.81 4.43
N ALA A 91 -6.67 11.76 3.71
CA ALA A 91 -6.00 10.59 4.26
C ALA A 91 -4.69 10.96 4.98
N ARG A 92 -4.35 10.20 6.00
CA ARG A 92 -3.09 10.35 6.72
C ARG A 92 -1.99 9.64 5.98
N ILE A 93 -0.83 10.28 5.84
CA ILE A 93 0.40 9.55 5.49
C ILE A 93 0.76 8.69 6.70
N ILE A 94 0.78 7.38 6.50
CA ILE A 94 1.08 6.41 7.57
C ILE A 94 2.47 5.81 7.43
N GLY A 95 3.12 5.88 6.27
CA GLY A 95 4.40 5.22 6.09
C GLY A 95 5.00 5.38 4.70
N ILE A 96 6.12 4.69 4.51
CA ILE A 96 6.84 4.60 3.23
C ILE A 96 7.15 3.13 2.97
N GLU A 97 7.11 2.77 1.70
CA GLU A 97 7.62 1.50 1.21
C GLU A 97 8.68 1.72 0.15
N TYR A 98 9.72 0.88 0.17
CA TYR A 98 10.60 0.66 -0.97
C TYR A 98 10.41 -0.76 -1.48
N MET A 99 10.32 -0.91 -2.81
CA MET A 99 10.33 -2.21 -3.45
C MET A 99 11.53 -2.31 -4.39
N ILE A 100 12.22 -3.44 -4.34
CA ILE A 100 13.40 -3.69 -5.16
C ILE A 100 13.33 -5.04 -5.86
N THR A 101 14.03 -5.15 -6.99
CA THR A 101 14.15 -6.42 -7.73
C THR A 101 15.01 -7.44 -6.96
N PRO A 102 14.86 -8.75 -7.24
CA PRO A 102 15.70 -9.80 -6.67
C PRO A 102 17.20 -9.53 -6.86
N LYS A 103 17.57 -9.00 -8.04
CA LYS A 103 18.94 -8.60 -8.38
C LYS A 103 19.55 -7.66 -7.34
N LEU A 104 18.80 -6.65 -6.84
CA LEU A 104 19.30 -5.76 -5.80
C LEU A 104 19.20 -6.39 -4.42
N TYR A 105 18.11 -7.10 -4.14
CA TYR A 105 17.90 -7.77 -2.87
C TYR A 105 19.04 -8.74 -2.51
N GLU A 106 19.51 -9.53 -3.48
CA GLU A 106 20.62 -10.47 -3.31
C GLU A 106 21.97 -9.80 -3.02
N THR A 107 22.11 -8.49 -3.22
CA THR A 107 23.32 -7.72 -2.85
C THR A 107 23.30 -7.21 -1.42
N LEU A 108 22.14 -7.26 -0.75
CA LEU A 108 22.00 -6.78 0.63
C LEU A 108 22.74 -7.70 1.60
N GLU A 109 23.24 -7.14 2.69
CA GLU A 109 23.78 -7.94 3.80
C GLU A 109 22.69 -8.82 4.43
N PRO A 110 23.03 -10.00 4.97
CA PRO A 110 22.03 -10.94 5.51
C PRO A 110 21.10 -10.33 6.56
N GLU A 111 21.59 -9.48 7.47
CA GLU A 111 20.72 -8.85 8.48
C GLU A 111 19.76 -7.82 7.89
N GLU A 112 20.16 -7.14 6.81
CA GLU A 112 19.30 -6.19 6.12
C GLU A 112 18.19 -6.93 5.36
N ARG A 113 18.49 -8.06 4.71
CA ARG A 113 17.51 -8.91 4.00
C ARG A 113 16.32 -9.32 4.86
N LYS A 114 16.54 -9.54 6.16
CA LYS A 114 15.50 -9.92 7.15
C LYS A 114 14.43 -8.86 7.38
N LEU A 115 14.71 -7.61 6.98
CA LEU A 115 13.78 -6.49 7.11
C LEU A 115 12.81 -6.38 5.93
N TRP A 116 12.91 -7.27 4.94
CA TRP A 116 12.10 -7.25 3.73
C TRP A 116 11.14 -8.43 3.67
N HIS A 117 10.03 -8.24 2.97
CA HIS A 117 9.04 -9.27 2.71
C HIS A 117 8.88 -9.52 1.20
N SER A 118 8.36 -10.69 0.84
CA SER A 118 8.02 -11.04 -0.54
C SER A 118 6.57 -10.66 -0.86
N HIS A 119 6.29 -10.27 -2.11
CA HIS A 119 4.93 -9.90 -2.56
C HIS A 119 4.13 -11.09 -3.13
N VAL A 120 4.71 -12.30 -3.14
CA VAL A 120 4.17 -13.46 -3.85
C VAL A 120 2.74 -13.76 -3.43
N TYR A 121 2.50 -13.89 -2.11
CA TYR A 121 1.19 -14.25 -1.62
C TYR A 121 0.17 -13.12 -1.83
N GLU A 122 0.56 -11.86 -1.65
CA GLU A 122 -0.35 -10.73 -1.81
C GLU A 122 -0.89 -10.64 -3.24
N VAL A 123 0.00 -10.81 -4.21
CA VAL A 123 -0.35 -10.81 -5.63
C VAL A 123 -1.23 -12.02 -5.95
N LYS A 124 -0.77 -13.23 -5.62
CA LYS A 124 -1.44 -14.48 -6.02
C LYS A 124 -2.78 -14.69 -5.32
N SER A 125 -2.96 -14.20 -4.10
CA SER A 125 -4.22 -14.33 -3.35
C SER A 125 -5.30 -13.32 -3.74
N GLY A 126 -4.99 -12.34 -4.61
CA GLY A 126 -5.90 -11.24 -4.90
C GLY A 126 -5.97 -10.18 -3.79
N MET A 127 -5.17 -10.31 -2.72
CA MET A 127 -5.13 -9.34 -1.62
C MET A 127 -4.61 -7.99 -2.11
N LEU A 128 -3.53 -7.97 -2.89
CA LEU A 128 -3.02 -6.75 -3.51
C LEU A 128 -3.83 -6.45 -4.78
N ILE A 129 -4.36 -5.23 -4.87
CA ILE A 129 -5.04 -4.74 -6.08
C ILE A 129 -4.52 -3.38 -6.49
N MET A 130 -4.78 -3.02 -7.75
CA MET A 130 -4.79 -1.63 -8.19
C MET A 130 -6.25 -1.15 -8.24
N PRO A 131 -6.71 -0.30 -7.31
CA PRO A 131 -8.07 0.20 -7.34
C PRO A 131 -8.39 0.99 -8.61
N GLN A 132 -9.63 0.87 -9.08
CA GLN A 132 -10.13 1.62 -10.23
C GLN A 132 -11.62 1.94 -10.06
N ALA A 133 -12.11 2.99 -10.71
CA ALA A 133 -13.51 3.39 -10.57
C ALA A 133 -14.28 3.55 -11.88
N THR A 134 -13.62 3.46 -13.03
CA THR A 134 -14.10 4.05 -14.30
C THR A 134 -14.09 3.08 -15.48
N LEU A 135 -13.16 2.13 -15.52
CA LEU A 135 -13.01 1.20 -16.61
C LEU A 135 -13.86 -0.07 -16.39
N PRO A 136 -14.27 -0.75 -17.48
CA PRO A 136 -14.83 -2.10 -17.36
C PRO A 136 -13.83 -3.06 -16.73
N ASP A 137 -14.29 -3.91 -15.82
CA ASP A 137 -13.41 -4.78 -15.00
C ASP A 137 -12.51 -5.67 -15.85
N ALA A 138 -13.00 -6.22 -16.95
CA ALA A 138 -12.20 -7.08 -17.84
C ALA A 138 -11.04 -6.33 -18.51
N VAL A 139 -11.23 -5.05 -18.87
CA VAL A 139 -10.17 -4.23 -19.47
C VAL A 139 -9.13 -3.87 -18.42
N TRP A 140 -9.59 -3.51 -17.22
CA TRP A 140 -8.69 -3.19 -16.12
C TRP A 140 -7.91 -4.41 -15.61
N GLU A 141 -8.55 -5.57 -15.48
CA GLU A 141 -7.94 -6.80 -14.99
C GLU A 141 -6.71 -7.20 -15.81
N ALA A 142 -6.76 -7.03 -17.14
CA ALA A 142 -5.61 -7.31 -18.00
C ALA A 142 -4.43 -6.36 -17.72
N ALA A 143 -4.69 -5.06 -17.55
CA ALA A 143 -3.65 -4.07 -17.26
C ALA A 143 -3.07 -4.24 -15.86
N GLU A 144 -3.95 -4.44 -14.86
CA GLU A 144 -3.56 -4.72 -13.49
C GLU A 144 -2.71 -6.00 -13.40
N ASN A 145 -3.11 -7.08 -14.07
CA ASN A 145 -2.34 -8.33 -14.03
C ASN A 145 -0.96 -8.19 -14.70
N LYS A 146 -0.80 -7.31 -15.69
CA LYS A 146 0.52 -6.98 -16.25
C LYS A 146 1.43 -6.28 -15.24
N GLU A 147 0.85 -5.44 -14.37
CA GLU A 147 1.59 -4.88 -13.25
C GLU A 147 1.94 -5.95 -12.20
N MET A 148 0.99 -6.84 -11.91
CA MET A 148 1.18 -7.95 -10.97
C MET A 148 2.27 -8.94 -11.41
N GLU A 149 2.42 -9.18 -12.71
CA GLU A 149 3.52 -9.95 -13.29
C GLU A 149 4.90 -9.37 -12.92
N GLN A 150 4.99 -8.07 -12.62
CA GLN A 150 6.23 -7.46 -12.14
C GLN A 150 6.31 -7.47 -10.61
N VAL A 151 5.23 -7.03 -9.94
CA VAL A 151 5.19 -6.88 -8.47
C VAL A 151 5.46 -8.20 -7.75
N VAL A 152 4.99 -9.33 -8.30
CA VAL A 152 5.17 -10.66 -7.70
C VAL A 152 6.65 -11.01 -7.44
N HIS A 153 7.58 -10.43 -8.21
CA HIS A 153 9.02 -10.67 -8.08
C HIS A 153 9.72 -9.73 -7.11
N LEU A 154 9.08 -8.64 -6.67
CA LEU A 154 9.74 -7.62 -5.86
C LEU A 154 9.82 -8.02 -4.39
N TYR A 155 10.81 -7.46 -3.70
CA TYR A 155 10.90 -7.47 -2.23
C TYR A 155 10.54 -6.10 -1.69
N GLY A 156 9.72 -6.03 -0.64
CA GLY A 156 9.25 -4.79 -0.01
C GLY A 156 9.86 -4.54 1.37
N LYS A 157 10.30 -3.31 1.64
CA LYS A 157 10.66 -2.83 2.99
C LYS A 157 9.75 -1.67 3.36
N VAL A 158 8.99 -1.87 4.44
CA VAL A 158 7.91 -0.96 4.84
C VAL A 158 8.12 -0.49 6.26
N TYR A 159 8.01 0.82 6.49
CA TYR A 159 7.87 1.38 7.82
C TYR A 159 6.60 2.21 7.94
N HIS A 160 5.79 1.90 8.95
CA HIS A 160 4.68 2.77 9.37
C HIS A 160 5.15 3.72 10.46
N LEU A 161 4.88 5.01 10.25
CA LEU A 161 5.15 6.12 11.17
C LEU A 161 3.91 6.50 11.98
N TRP A 162 2.74 5.95 11.64
CA TRP A 162 1.48 6.24 12.33
C TRP A 162 0.67 4.96 12.56
N GLN A 163 0.53 4.58 13.84
CA GLN A 163 -0.27 3.41 14.25
C GLN A 163 -1.77 3.75 14.31
N VAL A 164 -2.39 3.90 13.15
CA VAL A 164 -3.81 4.29 13.01
C VAL A 164 -4.79 3.26 13.56
N ASP A 165 -4.41 1.99 13.58
CA ASP A 165 -5.19 0.87 14.14
C ASP A 165 -5.37 0.99 15.66
N LYS A 166 -4.46 1.68 16.36
CA LYS A 166 -4.60 2.02 17.79
C LYS A 166 -5.51 3.22 18.04
N GLY A 167 -6.10 3.80 17.00
CA GLY A 167 -6.94 5.01 17.11
C GLY A 167 -6.15 6.28 17.41
N HIS A 168 -4.83 6.27 17.20
CA HIS A 168 -3.99 7.45 17.43
C HIS A 168 -4.39 8.60 16.50
N ARG A 169 -4.63 9.78 17.08
CA ARG A 169 -4.99 11.02 16.37
C ARG A 169 -3.78 11.82 15.89
N LEU A 170 -2.56 11.40 16.26
CA LEU A 170 -1.26 11.94 15.86
C LEU A 170 -0.27 10.78 15.63
N PRO A 171 0.81 10.96 14.84
CA PRO A 171 1.83 9.94 14.62
C PRO A 171 2.76 9.82 15.83
N LEU A 172 2.32 9.05 16.83
CA LEU A 172 3.03 8.85 18.09
C LEU A 172 3.95 7.62 18.04
N GLY A 173 5.10 7.72 18.70
CA GLY A 173 6.05 6.62 18.89
C GLY A 173 7.11 6.54 17.79
N GLU A 174 7.84 5.43 17.77
CA GLU A 174 8.90 5.16 16.80
C GLU A 174 8.35 4.50 15.52
N PRO A 175 9.06 4.63 14.37
CA PRO A 175 8.75 3.89 13.15
C PRO A 175 8.63 2.39 13.42
N GLN A 176 7.57 1.78 12.90
CA GLN A 176 7.30 0.35 13.04
C GLN A 176 7.61 -0.36 11.74
N LEU A 177 8.49 -1.38 11.79
CA LEU A 177 8.71 -2.25 10.65
C LEU A 177 7.44 -3.06 10.37
N MET A 178 7.03 -3.08 9.11
CA MET A 178 5.90 -3.86 8.66
C MET A 178 6.34 -5.00 7.75
N THR A 179 5.54 -6.05 7.73
CA THR A 179 5.66 -7.19 6.81
C THR A 179 4.36 -7.35 6.03
N SER A 180 4.38 -8.18 4.99
CA SER A 180 3.15 -8.70 4.42
C SER A 180 2.83 -10.13 4.87
N PHE A 181 1.63 -10.58 4.57
CA PHE A 181 1.12 -11.94 4.72
C PHE A 181 1.69 -12.82 3.60
N THR A 182 2.05 -14.05 3.95
CA THR A 182 2.81 -14.98 3.10
C THR A 182 2.10 -16.30 2.85
N ARG A 183 1.00 -16.58 3.56
CA ARG A 183 0.20 -17.80 3.37
C ARG A 183 -1.24 -17.63 3.88
N PRO A 184 -2.16 -18.54 3.47
CA PRO A 184 -3.52 -18.58 4.01
C PRO A 184 -3.56 -18.71 5.52
N GLY A 185 -4.56 -18.10 6.15
CA GLY A 185 -4.81 -18.17 7.59
C GLY A 185 -4.05 -17.13 8.44
N GLN A 186 -3.14 -16.34 7.87
CA GLN A 186 -2.47 -15.25 8.60
C GLN A 186 -3.28 -13.95 8.66
N LEU A 187 -4.22 -13.76 7.72
CA LEU A 187 -5.16 -12.64 7.68
C LEU A 187 -6.58 -13.20 7.57
N ASP A 188 -7.52 -12.60 8.30
CA ASP A 188 -8.96 -12.85 8.12
C ASP A 188 -9.45 -12.16 6.85
N PHE A 189 -9.42 -12.86 5.71
CA PHE A 189 -9.84 -12.31 4.41
C PHE A 189 -11.31 -11.92 4.40
N ASP A 190 -12.16 -12.62 5.15
CA ASP A 190 -13.59 -12.33 5.18
C ASP A 190 -13.89 -11.02 5.90
N LYS A 191 -13.11 -10.70 6.93
CA LYS A 191 -13.17 -9.40 7.59
C LYS A 191 -12.48 -8.31 6.78
N TYR A 192 -11.22 -8.50 6.40
CA TYR A 192 -10.41 -7.39 5.87
C TYR A 192 -10.55 -7.22 4.36
N VAL A 193 -10.31 -8.29 3.59
CA VAL A 193 -10.23 -8.21 2.13
C VAL A 193 -11.61 -8.07 1.51
N ASN A 194 -12.63 -8.80 1.99
CA ASN A 194 -14.01 -8.62 1.54
C ASN A 194 -14.56 -7.21 1.85
N GLU A 195 -14.24 -6.62 3.01
CA GLU A 195 -14.67 -5.24 3.33
C GLU A 195 -14.01 -4.21 2.41
N ARG A 196 -12.73 -4.42 2.04
CA ARG A 196 -12.03 -3.64 1.04
C ARG A 196 -12.68 -3.79 -0.34
N ASP A 197 -12.93 -5.02 -0.76
CA ASP A 197 -13.52 -5.34 -2.05
C ASP A 197 -14.89 -4.71 -2.23
N ARG A 198 -15.74 -4.69 -1.19
CA ARG A 198 -17.01 -3.96 -1.19
C ARG A 198 -16.84 -2.46 -1.45
N ARG A 199 -15.81 -1.83 -0.87
CA ARG A 199 -15.53 -0.39 -1.06
C ARG A 199 -14.97 -0.09 -2.45
N PHE A 200 -14.05 -0.93 -2.92
CA PHE A 200 -13.38 -0.72 -4.21
C PHE A 200 -14.08 -1.36 -5.40
N ARG A 201 -15.20 -2.07 -5.17
CA ARG A 201 -15.91 -2.87 -6.20
C ARG A 201 -14.97 -3.88 -6.88
N SER A 202 -14.19 -4.57 -6.05
CA SER A 202 -13.25 -5.62 -6.46
C SER A 202 -13.74 -7.00 -5.99
N ASP A 203 -13.08 -8.06 -6.44
CA ASP A 203 -13.29 -9.44 -5.98
C ASP A 203 -11.94 -10.18 -5.95
N TYR A 204 -11.40 -10.39 -4.76
CA TYR A 204 -10.11 -11.04 -4.57
C TYR A 204 -10.10 -12.49 -5.06
N LYS A 205 -11.23 -13.20 -5.01
CA LYS A 205 -11.31 -14.58 -5.49
C LYS A 205 -11.19 -14.62 -7.01
N ARG A 206 -11.88 -13.70 -7.69
CA ARG A 206 -11.73 -13.51 -9.13
C ARG A 206 -10.29 -13.12 -9.48
N LYS A 207 -9.65 -12.22 -8.70
CA LYS A 207 -8.25 -11.86 -8.91
C LYS A 207 -7.32 -13.06 -8.70
N GLN A 208 -7.54 -13.86 -7.67
CA GLN A 208 -6.77 -15.08 -7.40
C GLN A 208 -6.84 -16.04 -8.60
N GLU A 209 -8.05 -16.36 -9.09
CA GLU A 209 -8.26 -17.19 -10.28
C GLU A 209 -7.58 -16.59 -11.52
N ALA A 210 -7.81 -15.30 -11.76
CA ALA A 210 -7.26 -14.60 -12.93
C ALA A 210 -5.73 -14.57 -12.91
N ARG A 211 -5.10 -14.66 -11.74
CA ARG A 211 -3.64 -14.60 -11.56
C ARG A 211 -2.98 -15.98 -11.46
N GLU A 212 -3.71 -17.08 -11.61
CA GLU A 212 -3.13 -18.44 -11.57
C GLU A 212 -1.97 -18.61 -12.55
N HIS A 213 -2.06 -17.98 -13.73
CA HIS A 213 -1.05 -18.02 -14.79
C HIS A 213 0.24 -17.23 -14.47
N ILE A 214 0.22 -16.33 -13.49
CA ILE A 214 1.42 -15.56 -13.09
C ILE A 214 2.42 -16.52 -12.44
N GLU A 215 3.65 -16.50 -12.93
CA GLU A 215 4.76 -17.30 -12.40
C GLU A 215 5.01 -16.98 -10.92
N THR A 216 5.24 -18.02 -10.12
CA THR A 216 5.57 -17.88 -8.71
C THR A 216 7.09 -17.93 -8.56
N PRO A 217 7.77 -16.81 -8.25
CA PRO A 217 9.21 -16.83 -8.05
C PRO A 217 9.60 -17.56 -6.76
N ALA A 218 10.83 -18.07 -6.74
CA ALA A 218 11.43 -18.56 -5.51
C ALA A 218 11.70 -17.39 -4.56
N VAL A 219 11.22 -17.50 -3.33
CA VAL A 219 11.47 -16.51 -2.26
C VAL A 219 12.78 -16.85 -1.56
N HIS A 220 13.64 -15.84 -1.41
CA HIS A 220 14.91 -15.99 -0.69
C HIS A 220 14.65 -16.33 0.80
N PRO A 221 15.39 -17.27 1.41
CA PRO A 221 15.12 -17.76 2.76
C PRO A 221 15.25 -16.70 3.87
N ASP A 222 16.00 -15.62 3.62
CA ASP A 222 16.14 -14.48 4.54
C ASP A 222 14.99 -13.48 4.47
N ALA A 223 14.06 -13.58 3.50
CA ALA A 223 12.87 -12.72 3.47
C ALA A 223 11.83 -13.22 4.49
N ASP A 224 10.79 -12.41 4.71
CA ASP A 224 9.58 -12.80 5.46
C ASP A 224 9.85 -13.23 6.93
N GLN A 225 10.97 -12.81 7.51
CA GLN A 225 11.43 -13.28 8.84
C GLN A 225 10.47 -12.94 9.98
N ALA A 226 9.62 -11.94 9.80
CA ALA A 226 8.54 -11.65 10.74
C ALA A 226 7.75 -12.92 11.08
N TRP A 227 7.47 -13.78 10.10
CA TRP A 227 6.70 -15.02 10.35
C TRP A 227 7.51 -16.17 10.95
N ASN A 228 8.84 -16.14 10.84
CA ASN A 228 9.71 -17.16 11.41
C ASN A 228 9.88 -16.97 12.92
N ASN A 229 9.97 -15.72 13.37
CA ASN A 229 10.14 -15.41 14.79
C ASN A 229 8.90 -15.76 15.64
N HIS A 230 7.72 -15.78 15.02
CA HIS A 230 6.43 -16.07 15.69
C HIS A 230 5.92 -17.50 15.48
N SER A 231 6.67 -18.34 14.78
CA SER A 231 6.34 -19.76 14.59
C SER A 231 6.72 -20.66 15.79
N LYS A 232 7.10 -20.05 16.92
CA LYS A 232 7.54 -20.71 18.17
C LYS A 232 6.64 -20.43 19.38
N GLU A 233 5.33 -20.27 19.20
CA GLU A 233 4.39 -20.39 20.31
C GLU A 233 3.52 -21.65 20.12
N PRO A 234 3.53 -22.59 21.11
CA PRO A 234 2.73 -23.81 21.07
C PRO A 234 1.23 -23.59 21.26
#